data_AF-A0A1G3IDD3-F1
#
_entry.id   AF-A0A1G3IDD3-F1
#
_cell.length_a   1.000
_cell.length_b   1.000
_cell.length_c   1.000
_cell.angle_alpha   90.00
_cell.angle_beta   90.00
_cell.angle_gamma   90.00
#
_symmetry.space_group_name_H-M   'P 1'
#
loop_
_entity.id
_entity.type
_entity.pdbx_description
1 polymer ?
#
loop_
_entity_poly.entity_id
_entity_poly.type
_entity_poly.pdbx_seq_one_letter_code
_entity_poly.pdbx_strand_id
1 'polypeptide(L)' 'MAATSDRKQSSRKKVCNYRERMRARGLRPVQIWVPDTRTANFAKEAHRQSLAVAKSACERKDQAFIDAVTDHDKA' A
#
# COMPACT_ATOMS: atom_id res chain seq x y z
N MET A 1 -39.54 -21.76 1.57
CA MET A 1 -38.41 -22.50 2.16
C MET A 1 -37.12 -21.81 1.72
N ALA A 2 -36.37 -21.32 2.69
CA ALA A 2 -34.99 -20.80 2.69
C ALA A 2 -34.54 -19.82 1.58
N ALA A 3 -34.48 -18.52 1.93
CA ALA A 3 -33.70 -17.52 1.22
C ALA A 3 -32.19 -17.80 1.38
N THR A 4 -31.47 -17.94 0.28
CA THR A 4 -30.00 -18.00 0.24
C THR A 4 -29.45 -16.63 0.61
N SER A 5 -29.12 -16.44 1.88
CA SER A 5 -28.33 -15.29 2.32
C SER A 5 -26.88 -15.52 1.89
N ASP A 6 -26.49 -14.88 0.79
CA ASP A 6 -25.08 -14.73 0.41
C ASP A 6 -24.35 -14.07 1.58
N ARG A 7 -23.67 -14.90 2.38
CA ARG A 7 -23.08 -14.50 3.64
C ARG A 7 -21.81 -13.71 3.31
N LYS A 8 -21.97 -12.40 3.04
CA LYS A 8 -20.86 -11.45 2.92
C LYS A 8 -19.90 -11.70 4.08
N GLN A 9 -18.73 -12.27 3.80
CA GLN A 9 -17.71 -12.53 4.82
C GLN A 9 -17.46 -11.25 5.61
N SER A 10 -17.47 -11.35 6.95
CA SER A 10 -17.23 -10.19 7.80
C SER A 10 -15.89 -9.54 7.45
N SER A 11 -15.81 -8.21 7.54
CA SER A 11 -14.59 -7.45 7.26
C SER A 11 -13.37 -8.02 7.99
N ARG A 12 -13.55 -8.48 9.23
CA ARG A 12 -12.53 -9.16 10.03
C ARG A 12 -11.99 -10.42 9.34
N LYS A 13 -12.86 -11.28 8.82
CA LYS A 13 -12.46 -12.53 8.15
C LYS A 13 -11.71 -12.23 6.83
N LYS A 14 -12.14 -11.22 6.08
CA LYS A 14 -11.44 -10.77 4.86
C LYS A 14 -10.03 -10.26 5.17
N VAL A 15 -9.90 -9.40 6.19
CA VAL A 15 -8.59 -8.86 6.62
C VAL A 15 -7.68 -9.97 7.14
N CYS A 16 -8.21 -10.96 7.86
CA CYS A 16 -7.43 -12.11 8.32
C CYS A 16 -6.87 -12.92 7.15
N ASN A 17 -7.74 -13.34 6.21
CA ASN A 17 -7.36 -14.10 5.03
C ASN A 17 -6.34 -13.34 4.16
N TYR A 18 -6.50 -12.02 4.00
CA TYR A 18 -5.55 -11.19 3.27
C TYR A 18 -4.17 -11.18 3.95
N ARG A 19 -4.12 -10.98 5.27
CA ARG A 19 -2.86 -11.00 6.04
C ARG A 19 -2.18 -12.37 6.00
N GLU A 20 -2.93 -13.46 6.02
CA GLU A 20 -2.38 -14.82 5.87
C GLU A 20 -1.74 -15.02 4.51
N ARG A 21 -2.39 -14.60 3.42
CA ARG A 21 -1.80 -14.63 2.07
C ARG A 21 -0.53 -13.79 1.99
N MET A 22 -0.52 -12.60 2.58
CA MET A 22 0.67 -11.75 2.61
C MET A 22 1.82 -12.39 3.40
N ARG A 23 1.54 -13.02 4.55
CA ARG A 23 2.58 -13.74 5.32
C ARG A 23 3.13 -14.95 4.55
N ALA A 24 2.28 -15.69 3.84
CA ALA A 24 2.73 -16.81 3.01
C ALA A 24 3.65 -16.38 1.86
N ARG A 25 3.47 -15.14 1.35
CA ARG A 25 4.39 -14.51 0.38
C ARG A 25 5.66 -13.93 1.03
N GLY A 26 5.88 -14.14 2.33
CA GLY A 26 7.05 -13.64 3.07
C GLY A 26 6.95 -12.17 3.50
N LEU A 27 5.79 -11.51 3.33
CA LEU A 27 5.61 -10.11 3.70
C LEU A 27 5.17 -9.98 5.17
N ARG A 28 5.72 -8.97 5.86
CA ARG A 28 5.37 -8.66 7.25
C ARG A 28 4.62 -7.33 7.33
N PRO A 29 3.41 -7.28 7.93
CA PRO A 29 2.69 -6.02 8.09
C PRO A 29 3.43 -5.11 9.07
N VAL A 30 3.56 -3.84 8.71
CA VAL A 30 4.12 -2.78 9.57
C VAL A 30 3.02 -1.74 9.80
N GLN A 31 2.84 -1.31 11.05
CA GLN A 31 1.98 -0.19 11.40
C GLN A 31 2.87 0.98 11.81
N ILE A 32 2.68 2.10 11.13
CA ILE A 32 3.33 3.37 11.42
C ILE A 32 2.27 4.44 11.65
N TRP A 33 2.58 5.39 12.53
CA TRP A 33 1.79 6.59 12.68
C TRP A 33 2.31 7.64 11.70
N VAL A 34 1.42 8.12 10.83
CA VAL A 34 1.70 9.18 9.86
C VAL A 34 0.97 10.45 10.26
N PRO A 35 1.48 11.64 9.89
CA PRO A 35 0.74 12.90 10.06
C PRO A 35 -0.61 12.84 9.33
N ASP A 36 -1.58 13.65 9.78
CA ASP A 36 -2.89 13.70 9.14
C ASP A 36 -2.77 14.16 7.68
N THR A 37 -3.03 13.22 6.77
CA THR A 37 -2.88 13.38 5.32
C THR A 37 -3.93 14.29 4.70
N ARG A 38 -4.96 14.70 5.47
CA ARG A 38 -6.01 15.61 5.01
C ARG A 38 -5.66 17.08 5.21
N THR A 39 -4.60 17.36 5.96
CA THR A 39 -4.18 18.74 6.23
C THR A 39 -3.44 19.34 5.04
N ALA A 40 -3.62 20.65 4.82
CA ALA A 40 -2.87 21.37 3.78
C ALA A 40 -1.34 21.34 4.03
N ASN A 41 -0.92 21.26 5.30
CA ASN A 41 0.50 21.15 5.65
C ASN A 41 1.10 19.83 5.19
N PHE A 42 0.37 18.72 5.34
CA PHE A 42 0.81 17.44 4.80
C PHE A 42 0.98 17.50 3.28
N ALA A 43 0.02 18.09 2.56
CA ALA A 43 0.13 18.24 1.11
C ALA A 43 1.36 19.05 0.68
N LYS A 44 1.65 20.16 1.39
CA LYS A 44 2.84 20.98 1.15
C LYS A 44 4.14 20.21 1.40
N GLU A 45 4.24 19.51 2.52
CA GLU A 45 5.44 18.73 2.85
C GLU A 45 5.62 17.53 1.94
N ALA A 46 4.55 16.80 1.62
CA ALA A 46 4.59 15.70 0.66
C ALA A 46 5.08 16.19 -0.72
N HIS A 47 4.60 17.35 -1.18
CA HIS A 47 5.06 17.95 -2.42
C HIS A 47 6.55 18.34 -2.36
N ARG A 48 6.97 19.02 -1.28
CA ARG A 48 8.36 19.42 -1.06
C ARG A 48 9.31 18.22 -1.06
N GLN A 49 8.94 17.16 -0.34
CA GLN A 49 9.74 15.94 -0.24
C GLN A 49 9.79 15.17 -1.56
N SER A 50 8.65 15.07 -2.26
CA SER A 50 8.60 14.43 -3.58
C SER A 50 9.54 15.14 -4.57
N LEU A 51 9.55 16.48 -4.58
CA LEU A 51 10.48 17.25 -5.41
C LEU A 51 11.95 17.03 -5.01
N ALA A 52 12.24 16.86 -3.72
CA ALA A 52 13.60 16.58 -3.26
C ALA A 52 14.08 15.20 -3.74
N VAL A 53 13.22 14.18 -3.68
CA VAL A 53 13.51 12.84 -4.23
C VAL A 53 13.68 12.90 -5.74
N ALA A 54 12.79 13.58 -6.45
CA ALA A 54 12.85 13.72 -7.91
C ALA A 54 14.14 14.43 -8.40
N LYS A 55 14.71 15.32 -7.58
CA LYS A 55 15.96 16.03 -7.87
C LYS A 55 17.20 15.29 -7.34
N SER A 56 17.03 14.14 -6.70
CA SER A 56 18.13 13.33 -6.18
C SER A 56 18.97 12.79 -7.33
N ALA A 57 20.30 12.75 -7.14
CA ALA A 57 21.21 12.12 -8.10
C ALA A 57 20.90 10.61 -8.31
N CYS A 58 20.25 9.98 -7.33
CA CYS A 58 19.88 8.57 -7.38
C CYS A 58 18.48 8.30 -7.95
N GLU A 59 17.68 9.33 -8.25
CA GLU A 59 16.27 9.19 -8.67
C GLU A 59 16.08 8.12 -9.75
N ARG A 60 16.88 8.19 -10.82
CA ARG A 60 16.77 7.24 -11.93
C ARG A 60 17.09 5.80 -11.54
N LYS A 61 18.03 5.59 -10.61
CA LYS A 61 18.38 4.25 -10.12
C LYS A 61 17.27 3.71 -9.20
N ASP A 62 16.75 4.58 -8.35
CA ASP A 62 15.65 4.24 -7.44
C ASP A 62 14.41 3.87 -8.24
N GLN A 63 14.04 4.67 -9.25
CA GLN A 63 12.91 4.39 -10.13
C GLN A 63 13.11 3.09 -10.91
N ALA A 64 14.30 2.87 -11.50
CA ALA A 64 14.59 1.63 -12.23
C ALA A 64 14.50 0.38 -11.33
N PHE A 65 14.93 0.49 -10.06
CA PHE A 65 14.76 -0.60 -9.09
C PHE A 65 13.28 -0.87 -8.81
N ILE A 66 12.49 0.17 -8.53
CA ILE A 66 11.04 0.04 -8.28
C ILE A 66 10.34 -0.60 -9.47
N ASP A 67 10.62 -0.16 -10.69
CA ASP A 67 10.02 -0.72 -11.90
C ASP A 67 10.37 -2.21 -12.07
N ALA A 68 11.60 -2.61 -11.72
CA ALA A 68 12.05 -3.99 -11.80
C ALA A 68 11.42 -4.92 -10.74
N VAL A 69 11.09 -4.40 -9.54
CA VAL A 69 10.49 -5.19 -8.45
C VAL A 69 8.97 -5.10 -8.38
N THR A 70 8.35 -4.18 -9.12
CA THR A 70 6.89 -4.02 -9.16
C THR A 70 6.29 -5.20 -9.91
N ASP A 71 5.66 -6.10 -9.16
CA ASP A 71 4.85 -7.19 -9.71
C ASP A 71 3.59 -6.59 -10.34
N HIS A 72 3.56 -6.57 -11.66
CA HIS A 72 2.39 -6.18 -12.41
C HIS A 72 1.49 -7.41 -12.49
N ASP A 73 0.67 -7.65 -11.46
CA ASP A 73 -0.47 -8.57 -11.54
C ASP A 73 -1.34 -8.08 -12.73
N LYS A 74 -1.12 -8.66 -13.92
CA LYS A 74 -2.06 -8.50 -15.04
C LYS A 74 -3.35 -9.22 -14.63
N ALA A 75 -4.40 -8.44 -14.46
CA ALA A 75 -5.77 -8.94 -14.32
C ALA A 75 -6.20 -9.77 -15.54
#